data_AF-A0A1V4Q580-F1
#
_entry.id   AF-A0A1V4Q580-F1
#
_cell.length_a   1.000
_cell.length_b   1.000
_cell.length_c   1.000
_cell.angle_alpha   90.00
_cell.angle_beta   90.00
_cell.angle_gamma   90.00
#
_symmetry.space_group_name_H-M   'P 1'
#
loop_
_entity.id
_entity.type
_entity.pdbx_description
1 polymer ?
#
loop_
_entity_poly.entity_id
_entity_poly.type
_entity_poly.pdbx_seq_one_letter_code
_entity_poly.pdbx_strand_id
1 'polypeptide(L)'
;MAGDSESASTGSVDSGSASTGSAITRDEVAHLARLSRLALSEDELDVYAQQLDSILAHVAQVSEVAADDVPPTAHPAALANVLRPDVAVPGLTTEQALSGAPAVEQDRFAVPQILGEEQ
;
A
#
# COMPACT_ATOMS: atom_id res chain seq x y z
N MET A 1 42.21 -16.85 -26.66
CA MET A 1 42.48 -15.48 -27.17
C MET A 1 41.17 -14.74 -27.05
N ALA A 2 41.11 -13.77 -26.11
CA ALA A 2 40.01 -12.86 -25.75
C ALA A 2 38.66 -13.54 -25.39
N GLY A 3 38.12 -13.49 -24.19
CA GLY A 3 38.13 -12.38 -23.23
C GLY A 3 37.08 -11.38 -23.66
N ASP A 4 35.83 -11.57 -23.23
CA ASP A 4 34.89 -10.47 -23.09
C ASP A 4 34.06 -10.67 -21.83
N SER A 5 34.31 -9.76 -20.90
CA SER A 5 33.75 -9.68 -19.56
C SER A 5 32.68 -8.61 -19.61
N GLU A 6 31.40 -8.99 -19.70
CA GLU A 6 30.32 -8.04 -19.48
C GLU A 6 29.88 -8.07 -18.03
N SER A 7 30.52 -7.16 -17.27
CA SER A 7 30.11 -6.70 -15.96
C SER A 7 28.81 -5.89 -16.08
N ALA A 8 27.67 -6.52 -15.85
CA ALA A 8 26.43 -5.79 -15.65
C ALA A 8 26.31 -5.33 -14.18
N SER A 9 26.84 -4.12 -13.95
CA SER A 9 26.35 -3.09 -13.02
C SER A 9 25.20 -3.54 -12.09
N THR A 10 25.52 -3.88 -10.86
CA THR A 10 24.54 -3.95 -9.77
C THR A 10 23.96 -2.56 -9.56
N GLY A 11 22.69 -2.38 -9.91
CA GLY A 11 21.93 -1.17 -9.59
C GLY A 11 21.94 -0.95 -8.08
N SER A 12 22.51 0.17 -7.67
CA SER A 12 22.42 0.70 -6.31
C SER A 12 20.95 0.90 -5.98
N VAL A 13 20.37 -0.04 -5.23
CA VAL A 13 19.07 0.17 -4.60
C VAL A 13 19.25 1.32 -3.61
N ASP A 14 18.58 2.43 -3.90
CA ASP A 14 18.40 3.57 -3.03
C ASP A 14 17.92 3.03 -1.67
N SER A 15 18.82 3.03 -0.69
CA SER A 15 18.52 2.67 0.68
C SER A 15 17.61 3.77 1.23
N GLY A 16 16.30 3.60 0.99
CA GLY A 16 15.25 4.40 1.56
C GLY A 16 15.53 4.61 3.03
N SER A 17 15.75 5.86 3.38
CA SER A 17 16.11 6.32 4.72
C SER A 17 15.18 5.70 5.76
N ALA A 18 15.70 4.71 6.49
CA ALA A 18 15.03 4.21 7.68
C ALA A 18 15.02 5.35 8.70
N SER A 19 13.87 6.02 8.84
CA SER A 19 13.66 6.98 9.92
C SER A 19 13.78 6.23 11.24
N THR A 20 14.93 6.40 11.87
CA THR A 20 15.27 5.78 13.15
C THR A 20 14.48 6.51 14.24
N GLY A 21 13.52 5.81 14.86
CA GLY A 21 13.00 6.05 16.21
C GLY A 21 12.68 7.49 16.61
N SER A 22 11.69 8.11 15.98
CA SER A 22 10.97 9.22 16.61
C SER A 22 9.53 8.80 16.81
N ALA A 23 9.01 9.04 18.02
CA ALA A 23 7.63 8.72 18.37
C ALA A 23 6.67 9.28 17.32
N ILE A 24 5.66 8.51 16.94
CA ILE A 24 4.70 8.95 15.93
C ILE A 24 3.90 10.15 16.45
N THR A 25 3.98 11.24 15.70
CA THR A 25 3.34 12.50 16.05
C THR A 25 1.89 12.53 15.57
N ARG A 26 1.08 13.40 16.19
CA ARG A 26 -0.30 13.66 15.78
C ARG A 26 -0.41 14.01 14.28
N ASP A 27 0.53 14.82 13.78
CA ASP A 27 0.55 15.24 12.37
C ASP A 27 0.84 14.06 11.42
N GLU A 28 1.69 13.13 11.82
CA GLU A 28 1.95 11.89 11.07
C GLU A 28 0.72 10.97 11.06
N VAL A 29 -0.02 10.87 12.16
CA VAL A 29 -1.29 10.14 12.21
C VAL A 29 -2.33 10.80 11.30
N ALA A 30 -2.45 12.13 11.33
CA ALA A 30 -3.34 12.86 10.44
C ALA A 30 -2.95 12.67 8.97
N HIS A 31 -1.66 12.63 8.66
CA HIS A 31 -1.17 12.35 7.31
C HIS A 31 -1.51 10.92 6.87
N LEU A 32 -1.27 9.92 7.73
CA LEU A 32 -1.61 8.53 7.47
C LEU A 32 -3.12 8.32 7.26
N ALA A 33 -3.95 9.02 8.04
CA ALA A 33 -5.41 9.00 7.90
C ALA A 33 -5.86 9.53 6.54
N ARG A 34 -5.25 10.63 6.06
CA ARG A 34 -5.52 11.16 4.71
C ARG A 34 -5.16 10.15 3.62
N LEU A 35 -4.00 9.51 3.70
CA LEU A 35 -3.57 8.48 2.74
C LEU A 35 -4.53 7.27 2.74
N SER A 36 -5.07 6.95 3.92
CA SER A 36 -5.98 5.82 4.13
C SER A 36 -7.46 6.16 3.91
N ARG A 37 -7.77 7.41 3.53
CA ARG A 37 -9.15 7.94 3.37
C ARG A 37 -10.01 7.77 4.64
N LEU A 38 -9.39 7.90 5.81
CA LEU A 38 -10.06 7.86 7.11
C LEU A 38 -10.26 9.30 7.62
N ALA A 39 -11.51 9.63 7.98
CA ALA A 39 -11.81 10.85 8.71
C ALA A 39 -11.68 10.54 10.21
N LEU A 40 -10.75 11.21 10.89
CA LEU A 40 -10.52 11.09 12.32
C LEU A 40 -10.84 12.41 13.00
N SER A 41 -11.45 12.35 14.18
CA SER A 41 -11.63 13.49 15.06
C SER A 41 -10.32 13.87 15.75
N GLU A 42 -10.27 15.10 16.27
CA GLU A 42 -9.11 15.62 17.00
C GLU A 42 -8.73 14.75 18.21
N ASP A 43 -9.72 14.21 18.92
CA ASP A 43 -9.48 13.33 20.08
C ASP A 43 -8.94 11.96 19.65
N GLU A 44 -9.41 11.43 18.51
CA GLU A 44 -8.94 10.16 17.96
C GLU A 44 -7.48 10.25 17.50
N LEU A 45 -7.04 11.40 16.98
CA LEU A 45 -5.65 11.60 16.58
C LEU A 45 -4.67 11.41 17.74
N ASP A 46 -5.00 11.94 18.92
CA ASP A 46 -4.14 11.81 20.12
C ASP A 46 -4.13 10.37 20.65
N VAL A 47 -5.29 9.71 20.64
CA VAL A 47 -5.41 8.30 21.05
C VAL A 47 -4.62 7.40 20.10
N TYR A 48 -4.78 7.58 18.80
CA TYR A 48 -4.10 6.75 17.81
C TYR A 48 -2.60 7.01 17.75
N ALA A 49 -2.13 8.23 18.02
CA ALA A 49 -0.69 8.48 18.14
C ALA A 49 -0.06 7.60 19.23
N GLN A 50 -0.67 7.53 20.42
CA GLN A 50 -0.17 6.69 21.51
C GLN A 50 -0.25 5.19 21.20
N GLN A 51 -1.34 4.75 20.58
CA GLN A 51 -1.50 3.34 20.23
C GLN A 51 -0.53 2.90 19.13
N LEU A 52 -0.34 3.71 18.10
CA LEU A 52 0.59 3.43 17.02
C LEU A 52 2.04 3.46 17.50
N ASP A 53 2.40 4.36 18.42
CA ASP A 53 3.72 4.37 19.05
C ASP A 53 4.03 3.04 19.75
N SER A 54 3.09 2.53 20.55
CA SER A 54 3.21 1.23 21.22
C SER A 54 3.33 0.05 20.24
N ILE A 55 2.54 0.06 19.17
CA ILE A 55 2.62 -0.98 18.12
C ILE A 55 3.98 -0.95 17.43
N LEU A 56 4.47 0.23 17.05
CA LEU A 56 5.76 0.39 16.39
C LEU A 56 6.91 -0.03 17.31
N ALA A 57 6.84 0.30 18.60
CA ALA A 57 7.81 -0.16 19.60
C ALA A 57 7.83 -1.69 19.73
N HIS A 58 6.67 -2.35 19.62
CA HIS A 58 6.61 -3.81 19.60
C HIS A 58 7.19 -4.40 18.31
N VAL A 59 6.86 -3.82 17.15
CA VAL A 59 7.39 -4.26 15.85
C VAL A 59 8.91 -4.08 15.76
N ALA A 60 9.47 -3.06 16.40
CA ALA A 60 10.91 -2.83 16.45
C ALA A 60 11.69 -4.02 17.06
N GLN A 61 11.07 -4.83 17.90
CA GLN A 61 11.69 -6.06 18.45
C GLN A 61 11.98 -7.10 17.36
N VAL A 62 11.23 -7.09 16.25
CA VAL A 62 11.48 -7.97 15.10
C VAL A 62 12.80 -7.61 14.41
N SER A 63 13.17 -6.33 14.42
CA SER A 63 14.45 -5.86 13.85
C SER A 63 15.67 -6.35 14.62
N GLU A 64 15.52 -6.81 15.87
CA GLU A 64 16.64 -7.39 16.65
C GLU A 64 17.07 -8.77 16.13
N VAL A 65 16.17 -9.47 15.44
CA VAL A 65 16.38 -10.84 14.93
C VAL A 65 16.51 -10.85 13.41
N ALA A 66 15.94 -9.87 12.72
CA ALA A 66 16.08 -9.71 11.28
C ALA A 66 17.55 -9.41 10.92
N ALA A 67 18.14 -10.25 10.06
CA ALA A 67 19.51 -10.10 9.60
C ALA A 67 19.55 -9.72 8.11
N ASP A 68 20.51 -8.87 7.74
CA ASP A 68 20.63 -8.31 6.38
C ASP A 68 20.90 -9.37 5.30
N ASP A 69 21.34 -10.57 5.70
CA ASP A 69 21.60 -11.71 4.82
C ASP A 69 20.35 -12.56 4.52
N VAL A 70 19.22 -12.27 5.17
CA VAL A 70 17.95 -12.96 4.92
C VAL A 70 17.16 -12.21 3.85
N PRO A 71 16.97 -12.79 2.65
CA PRO A 71 16.20 -12.13 1.61
C PRO A 71 14.72 -12.00 2.01
N PRO A 72 14.06 -10.87 1.67
CA PRO A 72 12.66 -10.67 2.00
C PRO A 72 11.78 -11.69 1.28
N THR A 73 10.82 -12.26 2.00
CA THR A 73 9.88 -13.25 1.47
C THR A 73 8.55 -12.59 1.13
N ALA A 74 8.30 -12.30 -0.15
CA ALA A 74 7.04 -11.70 -0.60
C ALA A 74 5.88 -12.70 -0.73
N HIS A 75 6.21 -13.93 -1.13
CA HIS A 75 5.24 -15.02 -1.31
C HIS A 75 5.79 -16.28 -0.63
N PRO A 76 4.96 -17.01 0.14
CA PRO A 76 5.41 -18.23 0.83
C PRO A 76 5.62 -19.41 -0.13
N ALA A 77 5.00 -19.37 -1.31
CA ALA A 77 5.10 -20.40 -2.33
C ALA A 77 6.02 -19.94 -3.48
N ALA A 78 6.67 -20.91 -4.14
CA ALA A 78 7.42 -20.66 -5.35
C ALA A 78 6.48 -20.12 -6.45
N LEU A 79 6.81 -18.93 -6.96
CA LEU A 79 6.04 -18.32 -8.03
C LEU A 79 6.41 -18.93 -9.38
N ALA A 80 5.40 -19.20 -10.19
CA ALA A 80 5.52 -19.46 -11.60
C ALA A 80 4.57 -18.53 -12.35
N ASN A 81 4.89 -18.20 -13.60
CA ASN A 81 4.01 -17.40 -14.43
C ASN A 81 2.74 -18.19 -14.74
N VAL A 82 1.63 -17.80 -14.12
CA VAL A 82 0.30 -18.35 -14.40
C VAL A 82 -0.39 -17.42 -15.40
N LEU A 83 -0.36 -17.80 -16.68
CA LEU A 83 -0.99 -17.03 -17.75
C LEU A 83 -2.45 -17.46 -17.91
N ARG A 84 -3.34 -16.48 -18.03
CA ARG A 84 -4.73 -16.70 -18.47
C ARG A 84 -4.76 -16.75 -20.00
N PRO A 85 -5.49 -17.69 -20.63
CA PRO A 85 -5.70 -17.65 -22.07
C PRO A 85 -6.45 -16.38 -22.48
N ASP A 86 -6.12 -15.85 -23.66
CA ASP A 86 -6.79 -14.69 -24.23
C ASP A 86 -8.10 -15.11 -24.94
N VAL A 87 -9.10 -15.44 -24.12
CA VAL A 87 -10.42 -15.85 -24.60
C VAL A 87 -11.48 -14.99 -23.91
N ALA A 88 -12.33 -14.36 -24.71
CA ALA A 88 -13.44 -13.58 -24.19
C ALA A 88 -14.42 -14.48 -23.41
N VAL A 89 -14.77 -14.05 -22.20
CA VAL A 89 -15.79 -14.67 -21.35
C VAL A 89 -16.92 -13.67 -21.13
N PRO A 90 -18.18 -14.13 -21.02
CA PRO A 90 -19.30 -13.27 -20.68
C PRO A 90 -19.03 -12.50 -19.38
N GLY A 91 -19.16 -11.17 -19.43
CA GLY A 91 -19.08 -10.32 -18.25
C GLY A 91 -20.35 -10.40 -17.39
N LEU A 92 -20.33 -9.68 -16.26
CA LEU A 92 -21.52 -9.49 -15.44
C LEU A 92 -22.61 -8.73 -16.22
N THR A 93 -23.88 -9.01 -15.94
CA THR A 93 -24.97 -8.13 -16.39
C THR A 93 -24.91 -6.79 -15.64
N THR A 94 -25.53 -5.75 -16.20
CA THR A 94 -25.66 -4.45 -15.55
C THR A 94 -26.26 -4.57 -14.14
N GLU A 95 -27.32 -5.35 -14.00
CA GLU A 95 -27.98 -5.62 -12.72
C GLU A 95 -27.03 -6.29 -11.71
N GLN A 96 -26.26 -7.29 -12.15
CA GLN A 96 -25.28 -7.97 -11.29
C GLN A 96 -24.18 -7.01 -10.83
N ALA A 97 -23.66 -6.20 -11.76
CA ALA A 97 -22.60 -5.24 -11.45
C ALA A 97 -23.06 -4.13 -10.48
N LEU A 98 -24.31 -3.69 -10.57
CA LEU A 98 -24.87 -2.61 -9.76
C LEU A 98 -25.58 -3.09 -8.49
N SER A 99 -25.69 -4.39 -8.26
CA SER A 99 -26.43 -4.98 -7.13
C SER A 99 -25.98 -4.50 -5.74
N GLY A 100 -24.71 -4.11 -5.60
CA GLY A 100 -24.13 -3.55 -4.36
C GLY A 100 -23.91 -2.03 -4.39
N ALA A 101 -24.37 -1.33 -5.43
CA ALA A 101 -24.15 0.10 -5.59
C ALA A 101 -25.02 0.89 -4.59
N PRO A 102 -24.45 1.78 -3.76
CA PRO A 102 -25.23 2.62 -2.85
C PRO A 102 -26.19 3.57 -3.57
N ALA A 103 -25.81 4.04 -4.76
CA ALA A 103 -26.62 4.90 -5.60
C ALA A 103 -26.38 4.56 -7.09
N VAL A 104 -27.47 4.53 -7.86
CA VAL A 104 -27.47 4.20 -9.28
C VAL A 104 -28.23 5.25 -10.06
N GLU A 105 -27.66 5.72 -11.16
CA GLU A 105 -28.32 6.63 -12.10
C GLU A 105 -28.03 6.18 -13.53
N GLN A 106 -29.06 6.01 -14.35
CA GLN A 106 -28.94 5.64 -15.77
C GLN A 106 -28.00 4.43 -16.01
N ASP A 107 -28.18 3.36 -15.24
CA ASP A 107 -27.35 2.14 -15.29
C ASP A 107 -25.86 2.37 -15.00
N ARG A 108 -25.54 3.35 -14.16
CA ARG A 108 -24.17 3.70 -13.74
C ARG A 108 -24.10 3.89 -12.23
N PHE A 109 -22.89 3.76 -11.67
CA PHE A 109 -22.62 4.18 -10.30
C PHE A 109 -22.71 5.70 -10.21
N ALA A 110 -23.63 6.19 -9.38
CA ALA A 110 -23.73 7.62 -9.10
C ALA A 110 -22.69 8.01 -8.05
N VAL A 111 -21.84 8.97 -8.38
CA VAL A 111 -20.85 9.55 -7.45
C VAL A 111 -21.00 11.08 -7.46
N PRO A 112 -20.71 11.75 -6.34
CA PRO A 112 -20.63 13.21 -6.33
C PRO A 112 -19.64 13.69 -7.39
N GLN A 113 -20.05 14.63 -8.23
CA GLN A 113 -19.18 15.20 -9.23
C GLN A 113 -18.08 16.01 -8.54
N ILE A 114 -16.82 15.70 -8.87
CA ILE A 114 -15.67 16.50 -8.47
C ILE A 114 -15.54 17.62 -9.51
N LEU A 115 -16.37 18.66 -9.40
CA LEU A 115 -16.13 19.93 -10.08
C LEU A 115 -14.97 20.60 -9.34
N GLY A 116 -13.82 20.81 -10.00
CA GLY A 116 -12.88 21.86 -9.58
C GLY A 116 -13.60 23.21 -9.66
N GLU A 117 -13.30 24.25 -8.89
CA GLU A 117 -12.06 24.72 -8.24
C GLU A 117 -12.47 25.43 -6.92
N GLU A 118 -11.60 25.83 -5.99
CA GLU A 118 -10.90 27.14 -6.00
C GLU A 118 -9.88 27.18 -4.82
N GLN A 119 -8.60 27.47 -5.15
CA GLN A 119 -7.51 28.01 -4.30
C GLN A 119 -7.01 27.20 -3.09
#